data_AF-A0A9E5EY27-F1
#
_entry.id   AF-A0A9E5EY27-F1
#
_cell.length_a   1.000
_cell.length_b   1.000
_cell.length_c   1.000
_cell.angle_alpha   90.00
_cell.angle_beta   90.00
_cell.angle_gamma   90.00
#
_symmetry.space_group_name_H-M   'P 1'
#
loop_
_entity.id
_entity.type
_entity.pdbx_description
1 polymer ?
#
loop_
_entity_poly.entity_id
_entity_poly.type
_entity_poly.pdbx_seq_one_letter_code
_entity_poly.pdbx_strand_id
1 'polypeptide(L)'
;MQDIILLTPTLVILSLKYAVGAVTLLLCISLIALANGKVQLHGKINVVFFVLTLATLFLFEIVVRMIDPVLFSGLWKNAVLAKSLKIHLCFAVPSAFLMGIMLFTGLRKFRVLHRRVAVVFLVCWIGTFYTGIFWLPNYVEVFDNSALSRAE
;
A
#
# COMPACT_ATOMS: atom_id res chain seq x y z
N MET A 1 23.21 12.81 -20.53
CA MET A 1 22.49 13.35 -19.36
C MET A 1 21.00 13.28 -19.66
N GLN A 2 20.46 12.07 -19.72
CA GLN A 2 19.06 11.78 -20.04
C GLN A 2 18.64 10.49 -19.32
N ASP A 3 19.01 10.39 -18.04
CA ASP A 3 18.59 9.33 -17.11
C ASP A 3 17.37 9.79 -16.31
N ILE A 4 16.45 10.53 -16.95
CA ILE A 4 15.16 10.86 -16.36
C ILE A 4 14.31 9.59 -16.48
N ILE A 5 14.53 8.70 -15.53
CA ILE A 5 13.52 7.80 -14.95
C ILE A 5 12.60 7.22 -16.03
N LEU A 6 13.07 6.20 -16.75
CA LEU A 6 12.15 5.30 -17.42
C LEU A 6 11.35 4.60 -16.31
N LEU A 7 10.18 5.14 -15.99
CA LEU A 7 9.28 4.66 -14.95
C LEU A 7 8.69 3.31 -15.41
N THR A 8 9.51 2.26 -15.35
CA THR A 8 9.06 0.94 -15.81
C THR A 8 8.00 0.42 -14.84
N PRO A 9 6.98 -0.29 -15.34
CA PRO A 9 5.94 -0.92 -14.53
C PRO A 9 6.49 -1.68 -13.31
N THR A 10 7.60 -2.37 -13.53
CA THR A 10 8.32 -3.16 -12.53
C THR A 10 8.84 -2.28 -11.40
N LEU A 11 9.46 -1.13 -11.70
CA LEU A 11 9.97 -0.20 -10.69
C LEU A 11 8.83 0.41 -9.85
N VAL A 12 7.69 0.73 -10.47
CA VAL A 12 6.51 1.24 -9.78
C VAL A 12 5.99 0.21 -8.76
N ILE A 13 5.81 -1.04 -9.18
CA ILE A 13 5.32 -2.11 -8.30
C ILE A 13 6.32 -2.39 -7.18
N LEU A 14 7.63 -2.47 -7.49
CA LEU A 14 8.66 -2.66 -6.45
C LEU A 14 8.64 -1.53 -5.42
N SER A 15 8.55 -0.29 -5.88
CA SER A 15 8.54 0.89 -5.00
C SER A 15 7.34 0.87 -4.05
N LEU A 16 6.15 0.52 -4.56
CA LEU A 16 4.95 0.37 -3.73
C LEU A 16 5.11 -0.77 -2.70
N LYS A 17 5.70 -1.91 -3.07
CA LYS A 17 5.97 -3.01 -2.14
C LYS A 17 6.92 -2.59 -1.02
N TYR A 18 8.00 -1.88 -1.34
CA TYR A 18 8.91 -1.36 -0.32
C TYR A 18 8.24 -0.30 0.57
N ALA A 19 7.43 0.59 0.01
CA ALA A 19 6.67 1.57 0.78
C ALA A 19 5.74 0.88 1.79
N VAL A 20 4.97 -0.12 1.36
CA VAL A 20 4.08 -0.93 2.23
C VAL A 20 4.88 -1.68 3.31
N GLY A 21 6.06 -2.21 2.97
CA GLY A 21 6.98 -2.82 3.92
C GLY A 21 7.47 -1.84 4.99
N ALA A 22 7.89 -0.64 4.57
CA ALA A 22 8.39 0.40 5.47
C ALA A 22 7.30 0.89 6.44
N VAL A 23 6.08 1.15 5.96
CA VAL A 23 4.98 1.55 6.85
C VAL A 23 4.56 0.42 7.80
N THR A 24 4.68 -0.84 7.40
CA THR A 24 4.43 -1.99 8.29
C THR A 24 5.48 -2.08 9.39
N LEU A 25 6.76 -1.83 9.07
CA LEU A 25 7.82 -1.74 10.08
C LEU A 25 7.51 -0.62 11.10
N LEU A 26 7.09 0.56 10.63
CA LEU A 26 6.68 1.66 11.50
C LEU A 26 5.52 1.28 12.42
N LEU A 27 4.52 0.56 11.89
CA LEU A 27 3.41 0.04 12.68
C LEU A 27 3.92 -0.91 13.78
N CYS A 28 4.83 -1.84 13.46
CA CYS A 28 5.43 -2.73 14.46
C CYS A 28 6.17 -1.95 15.56
N ILE A 29 6.99 -0.95 15.19
CA ILE A 29 7.69 -0.09 16.15
C ILE A 29 6.68 0.67 17.02
N SER A 30 5.58 1.16 16.45
CA SER A 30 4.49 1.84 17.16
C SER A 30 3.82 0.94 18.20
N LEU A 31 3.61 -0.35 17.88
CA LEU A 31 3.06 -1.33 18.81
C LEU A 31 4.05 -1.69 19.92
N ILE A 32 5.35 -1.83 19.60
CA ILE A 32 6.40 -2.05 20.60
C ILE A 32 6.48 -0.86 21.57
N ALA A 33 6.37 0.37 21.06
CA ALA A 33 6.32 1.57 21.91
C ALA A 33 5.12 1.54 22.85
N LEU A 34 3.95 1.06 22.38
CA LEU A 34 2.75 0.90 23.20
C LEU A 34 2.92 -0.20 24.26
N ALA A 35 3.52 -1.34 23.91
CA ALA A 35 3.82 -2.43 24.83
C ALA A 35 4.78 -1.99 25.96
N ASN A 36 5.71 -1.08 25.65
CA ASN A 36 6.60 -0.44 26.62
C ASN A 36 5.94 0.69 27.43
N GLY A 37 4.63 0.90 27.32
CA GLY A 37 3.88 1.95 28.03
C GLY A 37 4.09 3.37 27.50
N LYS A 38 4.84 3.56 26.41
CA LYS A 38 5.15 4.88 25.83
C LYS A 38 4.03 5.38 24.92
N VAL A 39 2.85 5.66 25.50
CA VAL A 39 1.63 6.06 24.76
C VAL A 39 1.84 7.32 23.90
N GLN A 40 2.63 8.29 24.36
CA GLN A 40 2.94 9.49 23.58
C GLN A 40 3.76 9.18 22.33
N LEU A 41 4.70 8.23 22.42
CA LEU A 41 5.53 7.81 21.29
C LEU A 41 4.70 7.02 20.27
N HIS A 42 3.83 6.12 20.75
CA HIS A 42 2.85 5.43 19.92
C HIS A 42 2.03 6.43 19.09
N GLY A 43 1.46 7.46 19.73
CA GLY A 43 0.70 8.50 19.03
C GLY A 43 1.50 9.22 17.94
N LYS A 44 2.74 9.63 18.23
CA LYS A 44 3.62 10.31 17.26
C LYS A 44 3.96 9.42 16.06
N ILE A 45 4.35 8.16 16.30
CA ILE A 45 4.67 7.22 15.23
C ILE A 45 3.42 6.92 14.40
N ASN A 46 2.26 6.76 15.03
CA ASN A 46 1.03 6.43 14.33
C ASN A 46 0.55 7.58 13.42
N VAL A 47 0.85 8.83 13.77
CA VAL A 47 0.62 9.99 12.88
C VAL A 47 1.55 9.93 11.66
N VAL A 48 2.84 9.65 11.86
CA VAL A 48 3.79 9.49 10.73
C VAL A 48 3.35 8.35 9.81
N PHE A 49 2.99 7.20 10.39
CA PHE A 49 2.44 6.06 9.68
C PHE A 49 1.19 6.43 8.86
N PHE A 50 0.25 7.17 9.46
CA PHE A 50 -0.96 7.63 8.78
C PHE A 50 -0.64 8.55 7.59
N VAL A 51 0.22 9.54 7.80
CA VAL A 51 0.61 10.50 6.74
C VAL A 51 1.32 9.79 5.59
N LEU A 52 2.24 8.88 5.88
CA LEU A 52 2.92 8.09 4.84
C LEU A 52 1.95 7.18 4.09
N THR A 53 0.99 6.57 4.78
CA THR A 53 -0.02 5.72 4.14
C THR A 53 -0.92 6.54 3.22
N LEU A 54 -1.36 7.73 3.65
CA LEU A 54 -2.09 8.65 2.78
C LEU A 54 -1.26 9.09 1.57
N ALA A 55 0.01 9.43 1.78
CA ALA A 55 0.91 9.80 0.69
C ALA A 55 1.05 8.65 -0.32
N THR A 56 1.14 7.41 0.13
CA THR A 56 1.14 6.22 -0.74
C THR A 56 -0.18 6.09 -1.51
N LEU A 57 -1.34 6.32 -0.88
CA LEU A 57 -2.64 6.29 -1.57
C LEU A 57 -2.75 7.38 -2.64
N PHE A 58 -2.31 8.60 -2.34
CA PHE A 58 -2.27 9.69 -3.32
C PHE A 58 -1.30 9.41 -4.46
N LEU A 59 -0.10 8.93 -4.14
CA LEU A 59 0.88 8.56 -5.16
C LEU A 59 0.36 7.44 -6.06
N PHE A 60 -0.30 6.43 -5.47
CA PHE A 60 -0.96 5.37 -6.21
C PHE A 60 -2.05 5.91 -7.15
N GLU A 61 -2.91 6.81 -6.67
CA GLU A 61 -3.95 7.45 -7.50
C GLU A 61 -3.36 8.25 -8.67
N ILE A 62 -2.28 9.00 -8.42
CA ILE A 62 -1.56 9.75 -9.46
C ILE A 62 -0.97 8.80 -10.50
N VAL A 63 -0.33 7.72 -10.05
CA VAL A 63 0.24 6.70 -10.95
C VAL A 63 -0.86 6.08 -11.83
N VAL A 64 -2.00 5.71 -11.24
CA VAL A 64 -3.13 5.09 -11.92
C VAL A 64 -3.76 6.02 -12.96
N ARG A 65 -3.98 7.30 -12.60
CA ARG A 65 -4.77 8.23 -13.44
C ARG A 65 -3.94 9.06 -14.40
N MET A 66 -2.73 9.47 -14.01
CA MET A 66 -1.95 10.48 -14.73
C MET A 66 -0.75 9.89 -15.46
N ILE A 67 -0.11 8.85 -14.91
CA ILE A 67 1.15 8.36 -15.45
C ILE A 67 0.93 7.29 -16.52
N ASP A 68 0.16 6.25 -16.23
CA ASP A 68 0.00 5.17 -17.21
C ASP A 68 -1.33 4.40 -17.05
N PRO A 69 -2.43 4.94 -17.61
CA PRO A 69 -3.70 4.22 -17.65
C PRO A 69 -3.62 2.94 -18.50
N VAL A 70 -2.67 2.88 -19.46
CA VAL A 70 -2.45 1.72 -20.32
C VAL A 70 -1.86 0.57 -19.51
N LEU A 71 -0.93 0.85 -18.61
CA LEU A 71 -0.40 -0.12 -17.64
C LEU A 71 -1.48 -0.77 -16.79
N PHE A 72 -2.35 0.07 -16.20
CA PHE A 72 -3.46 -0.44 -15.39
C PHE A 72 -4.47 -1.22 -16.24
N SER A 73 -4.72 -0.79 -17.47
CA SER A 73 -5.55 -1.57 -18.41
C SER A 73 -4.93 -2.95 -18.73
N GLY A 74 -3.60 -3.04 -18.85
CA GLY A 74 -2.87 -4.29 -19.03
C GLY A 74 -2.90 -5.19 -17.78
N LEU A 75 -2.84 -4.60 -16.59
CA LEU A 75 -3.04 -5.30 -15.31
C LEU A 75 -4.41 -5.97 -15.23
N TRP A 76 -5.47 -5.28 -15.69
CA TRP A 76 -6.83 -5.83 -15.71
C TRP A 76 -7.08 -6.90 -16.78
N LYS A 77 -6.29 -6.91 -17.86
CA LYS A 77 -6.34 -7.96 -18.90
C LYS A 77 -5.77 -9.29 -18.42
N ASN A 78 -4.85 -9.25 -17.45
CA ASN A 78 -4.30 -10.46 -16.84
C ASN A 78 -5.22 -10.98 -15.72
N ALA A 79 -6.01 -12.01 -16.01
CA ALA A 79 -7.03 -12.54 -15.08
C ALA A 79 -6.46 -12.93 -13.69
N VAL A 80 -5.25 -13.50 -13.65
CA VAL A 80 -4.57 -13.87 -12.40
C VAL A 80 -4.19 -12.62 -11.59
N LEU A 81 -3.63 -11.61 -12.26
CA LEU A 81 -3.14 -10.39 -11.63
C LEU A 81 -4.29 -9.51 -11.12
N ALA A 82 -5.33 -9.37 -11.94
CA ALA A 82 -6.56 -8.69 -11.58
C ALA A 82 -7.25 -9.34 -10.37
N LYS A 83 -7.26 -10.68 -10.30
CA LYS A 83 -7.83 -11.40 -9.15
C LYS A 83 -7.02 -11.13 -7.88
N SER A 84 -5.70 -11.22 -7.94
CA SER A 84 -4.82 -10.92 -6.79
C SER A 84 -4.99 -9.48 -6.31
N LEU A 85 -5.05 -8.52 -7.23
CA LEU A 85 -5.25 -7.10 -6.89
C LEU A 85 -6.63 -6.84 -6.27
N LYS A 86 -7.70 -7.46 -6.78
CA LYS A 86 -9.04 -7.39 -6.18
C LYS A 86 -9.03 -7.90 -4.74
N ILE A 87 -8.40 -9.04 -4.49
CA ILE A 87 -8.29 -9.61 -3.13
C ILE A 87 -7.53 -8.65 -2.22
N HIS A 88 -6.41 -8.09 -2.69
CA HIS A 88 -5.64 -7.10 -1.93
C HIS A 88 -6.49 -5.87 -1.57
N LEU A 89 -7.23 -5.32 -2.53
CA LEU A 89 -8.11 -4.16 -2.33
C LEU A 89 -9.22 -4.44 -1.30
N CYS A 90 -9.76 -5.66 -1.24
CA CYS A 90 -10.75 -6.04 -0.22
C CYS A 90 -10.22 -5.91 1.21
N PHE A 91 -8.89 -6.00 1.42
CA PHE A 91 -8.28 -5.76 2.73
C PHE A 91 -7.77 -4.32 2.86
N ALA A 92 -7.20 -3.76 1.79
CA ALA A 92 -6.57 -2.45 1.80
C ALA A 92 -7.59 -1.32 2.00
N VAL A 93 -8.74 -1.37 1.32
CA VAL A 93 -9.77 -0.32 1.40
C VAL A 93 -10.37 -0.23 2.81
N PRO A 94 -10.82 -1.32 3.45
CA PRO A 94 -11.25 -1.27 4.85
C PRO A 94 -10.13 -0.83 5.80
N SER A 95 -8.88 -1.28 5.58
CA SER A 95 -7.74 -0.86 6.40
C SER A 95 -7.55 0.65 6.39
N ALA A 96 -7.54 1.27 5.20
CA ALA A 96 -7.37 2.71 5.04
C ALA A 96 -8.49 3.49 5.73
N PHE A 97 -9.73 3.03 5.61
CA PHE A 97 -10.88 3.65 6.26
C PHE A 97 -10.81 3.55 7.79
N LEU A 98 -10.52 2.36 8.31
CA LEU A 98 -10.36 2.12 9.75
C LEU A 98 -9.22 2.94 10.33
N MET A 99 -8.13 3.14 9.58
CA MET A 99 -7.02 3.99 9.99
C MET A 99 -7.43 5.44 10.24
N GLY A 100 -8.28 6.01 9.37
CA GLY A 100 -8.87 7.34 9.57
C GLY A 100 -9.74 7.42 10.84
N ILE A 101 -10.56 6.40 11.08
CA ILE A 101 -11.36 6.29 12.31
C ILE A 101 -10.46 6.20 13.54
N MET A 102 -9.35 5.44 13.48
CA MET A 102 -8.40 5.33 14.58
C MET A 102 -7.71 6.65 14.90
N LEU A 103 -7.34 7.43 13.88
CA LEU A 103 -6.77 8.76 14.09
C LEU A 103 -7.77 9.68 14.80
N PHE A 104 -9.01 9.72 14.32
CA PHE A 104 -10.07 10.53 14.93
C PHE A 104 -10.36 10.13 16.38
N THR A 105 -10.53 8.82 16.63
CA THR A 105 -10.81 8.29 17.97
C THR A 105 -9.63 8.44 18.92
N GLY A 106 -8.39 8.37 18.40
CA GLY A 106 -7.15 8.61 19.14
C GLY A 106 -7.03 10.07 19.58
N LEU A 107 -7.30 11.03 18.69
CA LEU A 107 -7.29 12.45 19.01
C LEU A 107 -8.38 12.83 20.04
N ARG A 108 -9.57 12.24 19.93
CA ARG A 108 -10.67 12.43 20.90
C ARG A 108 -10.57 11.60 22.18
N LYS A 109 -9.48 10.83 22.37
CA LYS A 109 -9.22 10.00 23.57
C LYS A 109 -10.29 8.92 23.86
N PHE A 110 -11.01 8.44 22.84
CA PHE A 110 -12.00 7.37 23.00
C PHE A 110 -11.34 5.98 23.07
N ARG A 111 -10.70 5.69 24.22
CA ARG A 111 -9.81 4.54 24.42
C ARG A 111 -10.44 3.17 24.09
N VAL A 112 -11.70 2.95 24.48
CA VAL A 112 -12.39 1.67 24.27
C VAL A 112 -12.68 1.46 22.79
N LEU A 113 -13.25 2.47 22.12
CA LEU A 113 -13.56 2.40 20.70
C LEU A 113 -12.27 2.27 19.88
N HIS A 114 -11.26 3.09 20.19
CA HIS A 114 -9.96 3.02 19.54
C HIS A 114 -9.35 1.62 19.61
N ARG A 115 -9.38 0.98 20.79
CA ARG A 115 -8.86 -0.39 20.95
C ARG A 115 -9.64 -1.41 20.10
N ARG A 116 -10.97 -1.33 20.08
CA ARG A 116 -11.81 -2.23 19.27
C ARG A 116 -11.51 -2.07 17.78
N VAL A 117 -11.46 -0.82 17.30
CA VAL A 117 -11.14 -0.51 15.91
C VAL A 117 -9.71 -0.94 15.56
N ALA A 118 -8.75 -0.78 16.47
CA ALA A 118 -7.36 -1.19 16.25
C ALA A 118 -7.20 -2.69 16.05
N VAL A 119 -7.96 -3.53 16.75
CA VAL A 119 -7.94 -4.98 16.53
C VAL A 119 -8.45 -5.33 15.13
N VAL A 120 -9.58 -4.75 14.72
CA VAL A 120 -10.13 -4.98 13.37
C VAL A 120 -9.17 -4.48 12.30
N PHE A 121 -8.59 -3.29 12.50
CA PHE A 121 -7.57 -2.72 11.63
C PHE A 121 -6.37 -3.66 11.48
N LEU A 122 -5.86 -4.23 12.57
CA LEU A 122 -4.70 -5.14 12.51
C LEU A 122 -4.98 -6.37 11.65
N VAL A 123 -6.18 -6.96 11.77
CA VAL A 123 -6.57 -8.11 10.93
C VAL A 123 -6.59 -7.72 9.46
N CYS A 124 -7.22 -6.59 9.12
CA CYS A 124 -7.25 -6.09 7.74
C CYS A 124 -5.85 -5.70 7.22
N TRP A 125 -5.01 -5.11 8.08
CA TRP A 125 -3.65 -4.71 7.74
C TRP A 125 -2.75 -5.90 7.44
N ILE A 126 -2.82 -6.97 8.24
CA ILE A 126 -2.09 -8.20 7.99
C ILE A 126 -2.48 -8.78 6.62
N GLY A 127 -3.78 -8.81 6.30
CA GLY A 127 -4.26 -9.21 4.98
C GLY A 127 -3.71 -8.34 3.85
N THR A 128 -3.68 -7.02 4.05
CA THR A 128 -3.13 -6.04 3.10
C THR A 128 -1.64 -6.26 2.86
N PHE A 129 -0.85 -6.36 3.93
CA PHE A 129 0.60 -6.60 3.86
C PHE A 129 0.91 -7.94 3.19
N TYR A 130 0.24 -9.01 3.61
CA TYR A 130 0.50 -10.35 3.11
C TYR A 130 0.16 -10.47 1.61
N THR A 131 -1.02 -10.01 1.21
CA THR A 131 -1.42 -10.02 -0.20
C THR A 131 -0.59 -9.05 -1.05
N GLY A 132 -0.16 -7.92 -0.48
CA GLY A 132 0.65 -6.93 -1.18
C GLY A 132 2.08 -7.40 -1.43
N ILE A 133 2.72 -8.06 -0.47
CA ILE A 133 4.11 -8.51 -0.61
C ILE A 133 4.21 -9.86 -1.33
N PHE A 134 3.37 -10.83 -0.99
CA PHE A 134 3.54 -12.21 -1.47
C PHE A 134 2.73 -12.56 -2.72
N TRP A 135 1.59 -11.90 -2.97
CA TRP A 135 0.71 -12.24 -4.10
C TRP A 135 0.92 -11.39 -5.36
N LEU A 136 1.51 -10.19 -5.23
CA LEU A 136 1.85 -9.36 -6.37
C LEU A 136 3.19 -9.81 -6.97
N PRO A 137 3.28 -10.07 -8.29
CA PRO A 137 4.52 -10.44 -8.95
C PRO A 137 5.57 -9.33 -8.84
N ASN A 138 6.83 -9.73 -8.86
CA ASN A 138 7.98 -8.82 -8.72
C ASN A 138 8.41 -8.19 -10.06
N TYR A 139 7.78 -8.60 -11.16
CA TYR A 139 8.06 -8.10 -12.50
C TYR A 139 6.76 -8.08 -13.31
N VAL A 140 6.63 -7.11 -14.21
CA VAL A 140 5.61 -7.11 -15.26
C VAL A 140 6.33 -7.42 -16.55
N GLU A 141 5.94 -8.50 -17.23
CA GLU A 141 6.37 -8.69 -18.61
C GLU A 141 5.71 -7.61 -19.46
N VAL A 142 6.50 -6.60 -19.81
CA VAL A 142 6.14 -5.67 -20.88
C VAL A 142 6.19 -6.50 -22.15
N PHE A 143 5.03 -6.75 -22.77
CA PHE A 143 4.98 -7.35 -24.10
C PHE A 143 5.88 -6.52 -25.02
N ASP A 144 7.00 -7.10 -25.43
CA ASP A 144 7.97 -6.45 -26.28
C ASP A 144 7.40 -6.35 -27.70
N ASN A 145 6.91 -5.16 -28.06
CA ASN A 145 6.45 -4.88 -29.42
C ASN A 145 7.61 -4.95 -30.45
N SER A 146 8.88 -5.06 -30.02
CA SER A 146 10.02 -5.27 -30.94
C SER A 146 10.02 -6.63 -31.63
N ALA A 147 9.22 -7.59 -31.15
CA ALA A 147 9.00 -8.87 -31.82
C ALA A 147 8.05 -8.72 -33.03
N LEU A 148 7.15 -7.74 -33.03
CA LEU A 148 6.20 -7.51 -34.12
C LEU A 148 6.84 -6.68 -35.25
N SER A 149 7.75 -5.74 -34.94
CA SER A 149 8.45 -4.94 -35.97
C SER A 149 9.63 -5.65 -36.64
N ARG A 150 9.98 -6.87 -36.21
CA ARG A 150 10.97 -7.73 -36.87
C ARG A 150 10.33 -8.76 -37.82
N ALA A 151 9.00 -8.77 -37.89
CA ALA A 151 8.21 -9.64 -38.75
C ALA A 151 7.64 -8.92 -40.00
N GLU A 152 7.92 -7.62 -40.16
CA GLU A 152 7.70 -6.82 -41.37
C GLU A 152 9.04 -6.51 -42.05
#